data_AF-A0A6S6TV89-F1
#
_entry.id   AF-A0A6S6TV89-F1
#
_cell.length_a   1.000
_cell.length_b   1.000
_cell.length_c   1.000
_cell.angle_alpha   90.00
_cell.angle_beta   90.00
_cell.angle_gamma   90.00
#
_symmetry.space_group_name_H-M   'P 1'
#
loop_
_entity.id
_entity.type
_entity.pdbx_description
1 polymer ?
#
loop_
_entity_poly.entity_id
_entity_poly.type
_entity_poly.pdbx_seq_one_letter_code
_entity_poly.pdbx_strand_id
1 'polypeptide(L)'
;MNIGKVGEAKMAQTFGKMAEVEDKVDFKKPSFTNAPDNGVDFELQCPHNYTEKIDEIIKNGTSEQQLSTTTITIRIDHKEYKGKIGKATAEKFVKDCDKNEGYDEHWLTGAKGLTTGAEKVLKEANKDFICRHYTQEKINTIDNFYTNEIENSNDNEID
;
A
#
# COMPACT_ATOMS: atom_id res chain seq x y z
N MET A 1 7.48 3.18 22.91
CA MET A 1 7.50 3.48 21.47
C MET A 1 6.12 3.20 20.92
N ASN A 2 5.49 4.15 20.22
CA ASN A 2 4.15 3.94 19.63
C ASN A 2 4.33 3.08 18.37
N ILE A 3 3.88 1.82 18.44
CA ILE A 3 4.05 0.83 17.37
C ILE A 3 3.37 1.28 16.07
N GLY A 4 2.15 1.84 16.16
CA GLY A 4 1.44 2.37 14.99
C GLY A 4 2.20 3.48 14.30
N LYS A 5 2.71 4.46 15.07
CA LYS A 5 3.52 5.56 14.53
C LYS A 5 4.80 5.07 13.84
N VAL A 6 5.43 4.02 14.36
CA VAL A 6 6.62 3.43 13.74
C VAL A 6 6.28 2.69 12.44
N GLY A 7 5.16 1.95 12.42
CA GLY A 7 4.69 1.29 11.21
C GLY A 7 4.37 2.27 10.10
N GLU A 8 3.59 3.32 10.40
CA GLU A 8 3.29 4.38 9.44
C GLU A 8 4.55 5.08 8.92
N ALA A 9 5.52 5.37 9.80
CA ALA A 9 6.78 5.98 9.36
C ALA A 9 7.57 5.09 8.40
N LYS A 10 7.59 3.77 8.65
CA LYS A 10 8.21 2.81 7.73
C LYS A 10 7.47 2.70 6.40
N MET A 11 6.14 2.67 6.44
CA MET A 11 5.35 2.66 5.21
C MET A 11 5.59 3.93 4.37
N ALA A 12 5.68 5.10 5.02
CA ALA A 12 6.04 6.34 4.34
C ALA A 12 7.44 6.29 3.71
N GLN A 13 8.40 5.63 4.34
CA GLN A 13 9.73 5.42 3.74
C GLN A 13 9.64 4.55 2.48
N THR A 14 8.88 3.46 2.53
CA THR A 14 8.66 2.60 1.36
C THR A 14 8.01 3.38 0.22
N PHE A 15 6.98 4.19 0.48
CA PHE A 15 6.39 5.06 -0.55
C PHE A 15 7.34 6.13 -1.06
N GLY A 16 8.21 6.67 -0.21
CA GLY A 16 9.25 7.61 -0.64
C GLY A 16 10.19 6.99 -1.67
N LYS A 17 10.65 5.75 -1.43
CA LYS A 17 11.50 5.02 -2.38
C LYS A 17 10.77 4.72 -3.70
N MET A 18 9.48 4.35 -3.61
CA MET A 18 8.64 4.14 -4.79
C MET A 18 8.53 5.41 -5.65
N ALA A 19 8.32 6.56 -5.01
CA ALA A 19 8.22 7.86 -5.67
C ALA A 19 9.56 8.35 -6.26
N GLU A 20 10.69 7.98 -5.65
CA GLU A 20 12.03 8.31 -6.16
C GLU A 20 12.34 7.59 -7.48
N VAL A 21 11.89 6.33 -7.60
CA VAL A 21 12.16 5.49 -8.78
C VAL A 21 11.13 5.69 -9.89
N GLU A 22 9.87 5.97 -9.55
CA GLU A 22 8.76 5.96 -10.50
C GLU A 22 8.18 7.37 -10.68
N ASP A 23 8.40 7.98 -11.85
CA ASP A 23 8.04 9.38 -12.19
C ASP A 23 6.60 9.80 -11.85
N LYS A 24 5.65 8.86 -11.88
CA LYS A 24 4.21 9.13 -11.66
C LYS A 24 3.66 8.56 -10.37
N VAL A 25 4.54 8.18 -9.45
CA VAL A 25 4.17 7.70 -8.13
C VAL A 25 4.45 8.80 -7.13
N ASP A 26 3.42 9.24 -6.42
CA ASP A 26 3.56 10.18 -5.32
C ASP A 26 2.57 9.81 -4.21
N PHE A 27 2.91 10.17 -2.97
CA PHE A 27 2.09 9.86 -1.82
C PHE A 27 1.92 11.06 -0.91
N LYS A 28 0.76 11.14 -0.26
CA LYS A 28 0.53 12.09 0.82
C LYS A 28 -0.07 11.39 2.03
N LYS A 29 0.30 11.92 3.21
CA LYS A 29 -0.32 11.56 4.47
C LYS A 29 -1.36 12.64 4.82
N PRO A 30 -2.67 12.37 4.71
CA PRO A 30 -3.70 13.41 4.82
C PRO A 30 -3.90 13.92 6.26
N SER A 31 -3.44 13.16 7.26
CA SER A 31 -3.67 13.44 8.67
C SER A 31 -2.43 13.11 9.51
N PHE A 32 -2.33 13.70 10.70
CA PHE A 32 -1.39 13.21 11.70
C PHE A 32 -1.91 11.90 12.31
N THR A 33 -1.02 10.99 12.70
CA THR A 33 -1.29 9.63 13.26
C THR A 33 -2.31 9.55 14.43
N ASN A 34 -2.77 10.67 14.98
CA ASN A 34 -3.80 10.72 16.03
C ASN A 34 -4.97 11.67 15.73
N ALA A 35 -5.10 12.13 14.49
CA ALA A 35 -6.21 12.98 14.05
C ALA A 35 -7.26 12.13 13.31
N PRO A 36 -8.57 12.47 13.39
CA PRO A 36 -9.58 11.82 12.57
C PRO A 36 -9.26 12.00 11.08
N ASP A 37 -9.21 10.90 10.35
CA ASP A 37 -8.74 10.84 8.97
C ASP A 37 -9.70 10.09 8.03
N ASN A 38 -10.91 9.82 8.50
CA ASN A 38 -11.92 9.02 7.81
C ASN A 38 -11.39 7.65 7.32
N GLY A 39 -10.39 7.10 8.02
CA GLY A 39 -9.77 5.82 7.69
C GLY A 39 -8.74 5.90 6.58
N VAL A 40 -8.18 7.06 6.25
CA VAL A 40 -7.13 7.21 5.23
C VAL A 40 -5.80 7.48 5.91
N ASP A 41 -4.94 6.47 5.99
CA ASP A 41 -3.58 6.63 6.52
C ASP A 41 -2.65 7.28 5.47
N PHE A 42 -2.79 6.87 4.20
CA PHE A 42 -2.08 7.44 3.05
C PHE A 42 -2.98 7.47 1.81
N GLU A 43 -2.67 8.40 0.91
CA GLU A 43 -3.15 8.38 -0.47
C GLU A 43 -1.95 8.21 -1.40
N LEU A 44 -2.07 7.31 -2.37
CA LEU A 44 -1.04 7.05 -3.39
C LEU A 44 -1.63 7.41 -4.76
N GLN A 45 -1.01 8.35 -5.46
CA GLN A 45 -1.26 8.57 -6.88
C GLN A 45 -0.24 7.74 -7.67
N CYS A 46 -0.71 6.93 -8.62
CA CYS A 46 0.16 6.06 -9.40
C CYS A 46 -0.45 5.74 -10.77
N PRO A 47 0.32 5.20 -11.73
CA PRO A 47 -0.22 4.67 -12.98
C PRO A 47 -1.32 3.62 -12.75
N HIS A 48 -2.34 3.56 -13.62
CA HIS A 48 -3.47 2.63 -13.43
C HIS A 48 -3.07 1.16 -13.41
N ASN A 49 -1.96 0.80 -14.05
CA ASN A 49 -1.42 -0.56 -14.07
C ASN A 49 -0.32 -0.79 -13.01
N TYR A 50 -0.13 0.16 -12.08
CA TYR A 50 0.93 0.09 -11.10
C TYR A 50 0.73 -1.05 -10.12
N THR A 51 -0.52 -1.41 -9.82
CA THR A 51 -0.79 -2.51 -8.91
C THR A 51 -0.38 -3.87 -9.48
N GLU A 52 -0.47 -4.07 -10.79
CA GLU A 52 0.06 -5.24 -11.48
C GLU A 52 1.58 -5.32 -11.35
N LYS A 53 2.29 -4.18 -11.50
CA LYS A 53 3.74 -4.10 -11.25
C LYS A 53 4.08 -4.49 -9.82
N ILE A 54 3.34 -4.00 -8.83
CA ILE A 54 3.51 -4.38 -7.42
C ILE A 54 3.27 -5.88 -7.21
N ASP A 55 2.22 -6.44 -7.81
CA ASP A 55 1.92 -7.87 -7.71
C ASP A 55 3.01 -8.74 -8.39
N GLU A 56 3.62 -8.27 -9.49
CA GLU A 56 4.78 -8.89 -10.12
C GLU A 56 6.03 -8.84 -9.25
N ILE A 57 6.34 -7.70 -8.64
CA ILE A 57 7.46 -7.55 -7.70
C ILE A 57 7.29 -8.52 -6.52
N ILE A 58 6.09 -8.60 -5.95
CA ILE A 58 5.81 -9.52 -4.84
C ILE A 58 6.02 -10.98 -5.25
N LYS A 59 5.61 -11.34 -6.47
CA LYS A 59 5.63 -12.72 -6.95
C LYS A 59 7.03 -13.16 -7.41
N ASN A 60 7.74 -12.28 -8.11
CA ASN A 60 8.95 -12.61 -8.86
C ASN A 60 10.21 -11.93 -8.28
N GLY A 61 10.05 -10.95 -7.38
CA GLY A 61 11.14 -10.11 -6.89
C GLY A 61 11.54 -8.99 -7.84
N THR A 62 10.89 -8.87 -9.00
CA THR A 62 11.15 -7.85 -10.03
C THR A 62 9.92 -7.63 -10.91
N SER A 63 9.90 -6.54 -11.66
CA SER A 63 8.93 -6.27 -12.72
C SER A 63 9.57 -5.41 -13.81
N GLU A 64 9.39 -5.83 -15.07
CA GLU A 64 9.78 -5.07 -16.27
C GLU A 64 8.58 -4.34 -16.88
N GLN A 65 7.46 -4.26 -16.15
CA GLN A 65 6.22 -3.74 -16.68
C GLN A 65 6.36 -2.25 -17.01
N GLN A 66 6.06 -1.90 -18.26
CA GLN A 66 5.94 -0.51 -18.67
C GLN A 66 4.70 0.13 -18.03
N LEU A 67 4.90 1.23 -17.31
CA LEU A 67 3.81 1.91 -16.63
C LEU A 67 3.01 2.81 -17.59
N SER A 68 1.71 2.83 -17.35
CA SER A 68 0.76 3.68 -18.07
C SER A 68 0.98 5.16 -17.80
N THR A 69 0.55 6.00 -18.74
CA THR A 69 0.47 7.45 -18.53
C THR A 69 -0.78 7.89 -17.76
N THR A 70 -1.88 7.15 -17.85
CA THR A 70 -3.11 7.34 -17.05
C THR A 70 -2.86 6.96 -15.60
N THR A 71 -3.25 7.84 -14.67
CA THR A 71 -3.08 7.68 -13.22
C THR A 71 -4.40 7.38 -12.52
N ILE A 72 -4.30 6.71 -11.38
CA ILE A 72 -5.37 6.44 -10.42
C ILE A 72 -4.95 6.95 -9.03
N THR A 73 -5.92 7.04 -8.12
CA THR A 73 -5.67 7.29 -6.69
C THR A 73 -6.08 6.10 -5.84
N ILE A 74 -5.20 5.71 -4.93
CA ILE A 74 -5.37 4.57 -4.04
C ILE A 74 -5.45 5.07 -2.60
N ARG A 75 -6.52 4.69 -1.90
CA ARG A 75 -6.64 4.87 -0.44
C ARG A 75 -5.88 3.74 0.25
N ILE A 76 -5.08 4.08 1.26
CA ILE A 76 -4.31 3.09 2.01
C ILE A 76 -4.64 3.19 3.50
N ASP A 77 -4.98 2.05 4.08
CA ASP A 77 -5.18 1.85 5.52
C ASP A 77 -4.11 0.87 6.02
N HIS A 78 -3.17 1.36 6.83
CA HIS A 78 -2.04 0.61 7.33
C HIS A 78 -2.29 0.09 8.75
N LYS A 79 -1.95 -1.18 9.00
CA LYS A 79 -2.17 -1.84 10.29
C LYS A 79 -0.91 -2.53 10.76
N GLU A 80 -0.13 -1.80 11.56
CA GLU A 80 1.06 -2.34 12.20
C GLU A 80 0.70 -3.12 13.48
N TYR A 81 0.68 -4.44 13.39
CA TYR A 81 0.71 -5.32 14.55
C TYR A 81 1.07 -6.77 14.20
N LYS A 82 1.54 -7.53 15.20
CA LYS A 82 2.16 -8.86 15.03
C LYS A 82 1.20 -9.98 14.59
N GLY A 83 -0.09 -9.71 14.47
CA GLY A 83 -1.14 -10.73 14.30
C GLY A 83 -1.77 -10.73 12.91
N LYS A 84 -2.85 -11.49 12.77
CA LYS A 84 -3.72 -11.43 11.59
C LYS A 84 -4.82 -10.40 11.78
N ILE A 85 -5.28 -9.79 10.69
CA ILE A 85 -6.46 -8.92 10.62
C ILE A 85 -7.73 -9.72 10.89
N GLY A 86 -8.39 -9.33 11.98
CA GLY A 86 -9.66 -9.89 12.42
C GLY A 86 -10.83 -9.32 11.61
N LYS A 87 -11.96 -10.03 11.66
CA LYS A 87 -13.19 -9.65 10.96
C LYS A 87 -13.63 -8.21 11.26
N ALA A 88 -13.64 -7.78 12.53
CA ALA A 88 -14.09 -6.44 12.91
C ALA A 88 -13.24 -5.31 12.31
N THR A 89 -11.92 -5.49 12.22
CA THR A 89 -11.03 -4.52 11.56
C THR A 89 -11.29 -4.48 10.06
N ALA A 90 -11.50 -5.63 9.43
CA ALA A 90 -11.86 -5.70 8.01
C ALA A 90 -13.22 -5.05 7.72
N GLU A 91 -14.23 -5.24 8.57
CA GLU A 91 -15.54 -4.58 8.44
C GLU A 91 -15.42 -3.07 8.58
N LYS A 92 -14.58 -2.59 9.51
CA LYS A 92 -14.27 -1.16 9.62
C LYS A 92 -13.62 -0.63 8.34
N PHE A 93 -12.61 -1.34 7.81
CA PHE A 93 -11.93 -0.97 6.57
C PHE A 93 -12.91 -0.81 5.39
N VAL A 94 -13.84 -1.76 5.22
CA VAL A 94 -14.87 -1.71 4.16
C VAL A 94 -15.83 -0.54 4.37
N LYS A 95 -16.28 -0.31 5.60
CA LYS A 95 -17.12 0.85 5.92
C LYS A 95 -16.42 2.18 5.62
N ASP A 96 -15.10 2.21 5.73
CA ASP A 96 -14.32 3.38 5.35
C ASP A 96 -14.12 3.47 3.83
N CYS A 97 -14.17 2.38 3.05
CA CYS A 97 -14.28 2.43 1.59
C CYS A 97 -15.57 3.13 1.14
N ASP A 98 -16.72 2.78 1.76
CA ASP A 98 -18.02 3.42 1.45
C ASP A 98 -18.01 4.95 1.63
N LYS A 99 -17.19 5.47 2.54
CA LYS A 99 -17.08 6.92 2.78
C LYS A 99 -16.13 7.62 1.81
N ASN A 100 -15.37 6.84 1.06
CA ASN A 100 -14.25 7.26 0.25
C ASN A 100 -14.41 6.71 -1.18
N GLU A 101 -15.62 6.83 -1.77
CA GLU A 101 -15.95 6.34 -3.13
C GLU A 101 -15.13 7.01 -4.26
N GLY A 102 -14.43 8.11 -3.96
CA GLY A 102 -13.62 8.85 -4.93
C GLY A 102 -12.23 8.25 -5.21
N TYR A 103 -11.85 7.16 -4.56
CA TYR A 103 -10.60 6.43 -4.86
C TYR A 103 -10.87 5.26 -5.79
N ASP A 104 -9.93 5.01 -6.70
CA ASP A 104 -10.04 3.92 -7.66
C ASP A 104 -9.74 2.55 -7.03
N GLU A 105 -8.83 2.51 -6.05
CA GLU A 105 -8.52 1.30 -5.26
C GLU A 105 -8.40 1.59 -3.75
N HIS A 106 -8.55 0.53 -2.96
CA HIS A 106 -8.36 0.55 -1.51
C HIS A 106 -7.41 -0.56 -1.05
N TRP A 107 -6.31 -0.20 -0.40
CA TRP A 107 -5.33 -1.14 0.11
C TRP A 107 -5.38 -1.22 1.63
N LEU A 108 -5.55 -2.43 2.15
CA LEU A 108 -5.33 -2.76 3.55
C LEU A 108 -3.92 -3.36 3.69
N THR A 109 -3.04 -2.68 4.41
CA THR A 109 -1.62 -3.05 4.44
C THR A 109 -1.12 -3.38 5.85
N GLY A 110 -0.03 -4.14 5.92
CA GLY A 110 0.63 -4.53 7.16
C GLY A 110 0.14 -5.88 7.68
N ALA A 111 0.29 -6.11 8.99
CA ALA A 111 -0.05 -7.38 9.65
C ALA A 111 0.61 -8.62 9.02
N LYS A 112 0.33 -9.81 9.60
CA LYS A 112 0.83 -11.10 9.07
C LYS A 112 -0.07 -11.72 8.01
N GLY A 113 -1.29 -11.22 7.84
CA GLY A 113 -2.32 -11.89 7.05
C GLY A 113 -3.72 -11.56 7.52
N LEU A 114 -4.69 -12.19 6.90
CA LEU A 114 -6.10 -12.10 7.27
C LEU A 114 -6.53 -13.35 8.04
N THR A 115 -7.51 -13.19 8.92
CA THR A 115 -8.32 -14.32 9.42
C THR A 115 -9.32 -14.74 8.34
N THR A 116 -9.82 -15.97 8.38
CA THR A 116 -10.87 -16.43 7.44
C THR A 116 -12.12 -15.55 7.46
N GLY A 117 -12.46 -14.96 8.61
CA GLY A 117 -13.55 -14.00 8.71
C GLY A 117 -13.26 -12.70 7.95
N ALA A 118 -12.04 -12.17 8.05
CA ALA A 118 -11.61 -10.99 7.32
C ALA A 118 -11.48 -11.24 5.81
N GLU A 119 -10.97 -12.41 5.40
CA GLU A 119 -10.92 -12.81 3.98
C GLU A 119 -12.31 -12.80 3.32
N LYS A 120 -13.32 -13.32 4.02
CA LYS A 120 -14.71 -13.30 3.55
C LYS A 120 -15.24 -11.88 3.40
N VAL A 121 -14.92 -10.99 4.34
CA VAL A 121 -15.33 -9.58 4.30
C VAL A 121 -14.71 -8.88 3.09
N LEU A 122 -13.39 -8.99 2.88
CA LEU A 122 -12.74 -8.36 1.74
C LEU A 122 -13.21 -8.97 0.41
N LYS A 123 -13.47 -10.27 0.36
CA LYS A 123 -14.01 -10.92 -0.84
C LYS A 123 -15.41 -10.40 -1.19
N GLU A 124 -16.26 -10.16 -0.21
CA GLU A 124 -17.59 -9.59 -0.43
C GLU A 124 -17.50 -8.13 -0.89
N ALA A 125 -16.66 -7.33 -0.22
CA ALA A 125 -16.44 -5.93 -0.59
C ALA A 125 -15.87 -5.75 -2.00
N ASN A 126 -15.12 -6.73 -2.51
CA ASN A 126 -14.57 -6.70 -3.87
C ASN A 126 -15.64 -6.76 -4.99
N LYS A 127 -16.93 -6.89 -4.64
CA LYS A 127 -18.03 -6.76 -5.59
C LYS A 127 -18.35 -5.30 -5.93
N ASP A 128 -18.06 -4.40 -4.98
CA ASP A 128 -18.43 -2.98 -5.06
C ASP A 128 -17.18 -2.08 -5.14
N PHE A 129 -16.04 -2.55 -4.60
CA PHE A 129 -14.78 -1.81 -4.55
C PHE A 129 -13.62 -2.65 -5.08
N ILE A 130 -12.49 -2.03 -5.46
CA ILE A 130 -11.23 -2.75 -5.68
C ILE A 130 -10.46 -2.77 -4.37
N CYS A 131 -10.54 -3.87 -3.62
CA CYS A 131 -9.89 -4.01 -2.31
C CYS A 131 -8.73 -5.01 -2.36
N ARG A 132 -7.54 -4.55 -1.98
CA ARG A 132 -6.32 -5.39 -1.94
C ARG A 132 -5.75 -5.48 -0.53
N HIS A 133 -5.02 -6.57 -0.29
CA HIS A 133 -4.34 -6.79 0.99
C HIS A 133 -2.87 -7.17 0.80
N TYR A 134 -2.00 -6.32 1.34
CA TYR A 134 -0.54 -6.50 1.32
C TYR A 134 -0.03 -6.72 2.74
N THR A 135 0.46 -7.93 3.03
CA THR A 135 1.05 -8.25 4.34
C THR A 135 2.33 -7.46 4.56
N GLN A 136 2.79 -7.39 5.82
CA GLN A 136 4.09 -6.79 6.12
C GLN A 136 5.24 -7.47 5.36
N GLU A 137 5.15 -8.78 5.15
CA GLU A 137 6.14 -9.52 4.34
C GLU A 137 6.18 -9.02 2.89
N LYS A 138 5.01 -8.83 2.26
CA LYS A 138 4.91 -8.29 0.91
C LYS A 138 5.43 -6.85 0.82
N ILE A 139 5.11 -6.02 1.82
CA ILE A 139 5.65 -4.64 1.91
C ILE A 139 7.17 -4.66 1.98
N ASN A 140 7.76 -5.57 2.76
CA ASN A 140 9.23 -5.70 2.82
C ASN A 140 9.82 -6.13 1.47
N THR A 141 9.15 -7.00 0.71
CA THR A 141 9.59 -7.36 -0.65
C THR A 141 9.58 -6.14 -1.58
N ILE A 142 8.53 -5.33 -1.54
CA ILE A 142 8.43 -4.07 -2.31
C ILE A 142 9.55 -3.10 -1.89
N ASP A 143 9.73 -2.90 -0.59
CA ASP A 143 10.74 -1.99 -0.04
C ASP A 143 12.16 -2.39 -0.47
N ASN A 144 12.48 -3.67 -0.42
CA ASN A 144 13.79 -4.18 -0.85
C ASN A 144 14.01 -3.99 -2.35
N PHE A 145 12.99 -4.23 -3.18
CA PHE A 145 13.08 -4.00 -4.62
C PHE A 145 13.44 -2.54 -4.92
N TYR A 146 12.68 -1.58 -4.39
CA TYR A 146 12.93 -0.16 -4.63
C TYR A 146 14.22 0.35 -3.98
N THR A 147 14.66 -0.25 -2.88
CA THR A 147 15.97 0.06 -2.30
C THR A 147 17.09 -0.31 -3.28
N ASN A 148 17.03 -1.51 -3.87
CA ASN A 148 18.03 -1.96 -4.83
C ASN A 148 18.03 -1.12 -6.12
N GLU A 149 16.85 -0.70 -6.61
CA GLU A 149 16.76 0.18 -7.79
C GLU A 149 17.46 1.53 -7.55
N ILE A 150 17.30 2.11 -6.35
CA ILE A 150 17.98 3.35 -5.97
C ILE A 150 19.49 3.14 -5.85
N GLU A 151 19.92 2.08 -5.16
CA GLU A 151 21.34 1.75 -5.01
C GLU A 151 22.03 1.54 -6.37
N ASN A 152 21.41 0.77 -7.26
CA ASN A 152 21.92 0.53 -8.63
C ASN A 152 21.97 1.80 -9.48
N SER A 153 21.03 2.74 -9.27
CA SER A 153 21.02 4.01 -10.01
C SER A 153 22.18 4.92 -9.58
N ASN A 154 22.47 4.98 -8.28
CA ASN A 154 23.56 5.79 -7.74
C ASN A 154 24.95 5.27 -8.14
N ASP A 155 25.12 3.94 -8.25
CA ASP A 155 26.39 3.35 -8.70
C ASP A 155 26.70 3.69 -10.17
N ASN A 156 25.68 3.94 -11.01
CA ASN A 156 25.84 4.31 -12.41
C ASN A 156 26.12 5.81 -12.65
N GLU A 157 26.01 6.67 -11.63
CA GLU A 157 26.31 8.11 -11.73
C GLU A 157 27.77 8.48 -11.39
N ILE A 158 28.58 7.50 -10.96
CA ILE A 158 29.96 7.72 -10.47
C ILE A 158 31.03 7.39 -11.55
N ASP A 159 30.65 6.94 -12.74
CA ASP A 159 31.55 6.63 -13.87
C ASP A 159 31.71 7.76 -14.91
#